data_AF-A0A7V4P1Y5-F1
#
_entry.id   AF-A0A7V4P1Y5-F1
#
_cell.length_a   1.000
_cell.length_b   1.000
_cell.length_c   1.000
_cell.angle_alpha   90.00
_cell.angle_beta   90.00
_cell.angle_gamma   90.00
#
_symmetry.space_group_name_H-M   'P 1'
#
loop_
_entity.id
_entity.type
_entity.pdbx_description
1 polymer ?
#
loop_
_entity_poly.entity_id
_entity_poly.type
_entity_poly.pdbx_seq_one_letter_code
_entity_poly.pdbx_strand_id
1 'polypeptide(L)'
;MIWAWIGAAAVGLSLGLLGSGGAILTVPILVCIVGHDEKVAIAESLAIVGAIAVAGVVRAAPQGRVDFRSAALLAFPGIAGAYLGATAARFIPGALQLLLLAVLMSVAATLMFRNGMPTADAIVPSGTGLRSSARALFLVAVQGIGLGLATGLVGVGGGFLIVPVLVLLRRLPMASAVGTSLAIIAVNSAAGFWKYHDVLREHVGADGHLLRVDWMIIAVFSAVGVAGSLVGNLLAGRIRQDVLKRVFAAFLVIMAAYMIIRQAPRVFPAIFGGPSPIAQPAGSNRGPDWEPSPRAKSLIGGDEPVGNRPGQTGPGGSGASHDSDHE
;
A
#
# COMPACT_ATOMS: atom_id res chain seq x y z
N MET A 1 6.99 -2.90 -15.81
CA MET A 1 7.28 -4.31 -15.43
C MET A 1 8.62 -4.46 -14.72
N ILE A 2 9.78 -4.22 -15.35
CA ILE A 2 11.10 -4.51 -14.72
C ILE A 2 11.35 -3.82 -13.38
N TRP A 3 10.91 -2.56 -13.23
CA TRP A 3 11.03 -1.81 -11.99
C TRP A 3 10.20 -2.40 -10.83
N ALA A 4 9.06 -3.03 -11.14
CA ALA A 4 8.21 -3.68 -10.15
C ALA A 4 8.91 -4.91 -9.55
N TRP A 5 9.65 -5.68 -10.36
CA TRP A 5 10.46 -6.80 -9.89
C TRP A 5 11.59 -6.35 -8.98
N ILE A 6 12.28 -5.26 -9.34
CA ILE A 6 13.34 -4.66 -8.51
C ILE A 6 12.77 -4.18 -7.17
N GLY A 7 11.62 -3.49 -7.21
CA GLY A 7 10.91 -3.04 -6.01
C GLY A 7 10.48 -4.21 -5.11
N ALA A 8 9.85 -5.24 -5.68
CA ALA A 8 9.45 -6.44 -4.94
C ALA A 8 10.66 -7.18 -4.32
N ALA A 9 11.76 -7.29 -5.06
CA ALA A 9 13.01 -7.86 -4.55
C ALA A 9 13.59 -7.01 -3.41
N ALA A 10 13.57 -5.68 -3.54
CA ALA A 10 14.04 -4.77 -2.48
C ALA A 10 13.18 -4.87 -1.21
N VAL A 11 11.84 -4.95 -1.35
CA VAL A 11 10.93 -5.18 -0.22
C VAL A 11 11.23 -6.52 0.42
N GLY A 12 11.27 -7.60 -0.36
CA GLY A 12 11.52 -8.96 0.15
C GLY A 12 12.88 -9.10 0.83
N LEU A 13 13.94 -8.58 0.21
CA LEU A 13 15.29 -8.59 0.76
C LEU A 13 15.35 -7.76 2.05
N SER A 14 14.70 -6.59 2.08
CA SER A 14 14.59 -5.78 3.30
C SER A 14 13.80 -6.50 4.38
N LEU A 15 12.73 -7.22 4.02
CA LEU A 15 11.93 -8.04 4.94
C LEU A 15 12.72 -9.23 5.51
N GLY A 16 13.60 -9.83 4.70
CA GLY A 16 14.45 -10.91 5.16
C GLY A 16 15.60 -10.42 6.03
N LEU A 17 16.22 -9.30 5.65
CA LEU A 17 17.39 -8.75 6.32
C LEU A 17 17.03 -8.10 7.65
N LEU A 18 16.06 -7.18 7.66
CA LEU A 18 15.67 -6.41 8.84
C LEU A 18 14.54 -7.08 9.63
N GLY A 19 14.12 -8.27 9.18
CA GLY A 19 12.87 -8.88 9.64
C GLY A 19 11.67 -8.05 9.19
N SER A 20 10.72 -7.84 10.09
CA SER A 20 9.45 -7.19 9.75
C SER A 20 9.56 -5.70 9.36
N GLY A 21 10.75 -5.10 9.44
CA GLY A 21 11.00 -3.70 9.08
C GLY A 21 10.76 -3.35 7.61
N GLY A 22 11.08 -4.24 6.67
CA GLY A 22 10.96 -3.96 5.23
C GLY A 22 9.54 -3.71 4.71
N ALA A 23 8.51 -4.03 5.49
CA ALA A 23 7.09 -3.93 5.10
C ALA A 23 6.66 -2.47 4.89
N ILE A 24 7.36 -1.53 5.52
CA ILE A 24 7.12 -0.10 5.37
C ILE A 24 7.41 0.41 3.96
N LEU A 25 8.20 -0.34 3.19
CA LEU A 25 8.60 0.04 1.83
C LEU A 25 7.60 -0.41 0.76
N THR A 26 6.67 -1.31 1.09
CA THR A 26 5.73 -1.87 0.12
C THR A 26 4.80 -0.79 -0.44
N VAL A 27 4.15 0.02 0.42
CA VAL A 27 3.23 1.09 -0.02
C VAL A 27 3.92 2.13 -0.92
N PRO A 28 5.06 2.75 -0.54
CA PRO A 28 5.74 3.71 -1.40
C PRO A 28 6.21 3.10 -2.72
N ILE A 29 6.66 1.84 -2.72
CA ILE A 29 7.09 1.17 -3.95
C ILE A 29 5.90 0.97 -4.90
N LEU A 30 4.75 0.54 -4.39
CA LEU A 30 3.53 0.41 -5.21
C LEU A 30 3.09 1.77 -5.78
N VAL A 31 3.10 2.84 -4.98
CA VAL A 31 2.69 4.18 -5.45
C VAL A 31 3.70 4.81 -6.40
N CYS A 32 5.00 4.68 -6.11
CA CYS A 32 6.04 5.44 -6.82
C CYS A 32 6.59 4.70 -8.04
N ILE A 33 6.69 3.36 -7.96
CA ILE A 33 7.27 2.53 -9.02
C ILE A 33 6.18 1.93 -9.90
N VAL A 34 5.11 1.40 -9.29
CA VAL A 34 4.02 0.78 -10.05
C VAL A 34 3.02 1.83 -10.52
N GLY A 35 2.87 2.92 -9.75
CA GLY A 35 1.97 4.03 -10.11
C GLY A 35 0.52 3.80 -9.70
N HIS A 36 0.27 2.86 -8.77
CA HIS A 36 -1.07 2.60 -8.27
C HIS A 36 -1.58 3.77 -7.42
N ASP A 37 -2.92 3.93 -7.43
CA ASP A 37 -3.63 4.86 -6.56
C ASP A 37 -3.27 4.60 -5.09
N GLU A 38 -3.20 5.66 -4.29
CA GLU A 38 -2.74 5.56 -2.90
C GLU A 38 -3.59 4.59 -2.08
N LYS A 39 -4.92 4.58 -2.26
CA LYS A 39 -5.80 3.68 -1.50
C LYS A 39 -5.64 2.23 -1.95
N VAL A 40 -5.45 1.98 -3.25
CA VAL A 40 -5.23 0.64 -3.80
C VAL A 40 -3.89 0.09 -3.32
N ALA A 41 -2.83 0.90 -3.37
CA ALA A 41 -1.50 0.50 -2.92
C ALA A 41 -1.45 0.11 -1.43
N ILE A 42 -2.23 0.80 -0.59
CA ILE A 42 -2.37 0.48 0.85
C ILE A 42 -3.04 -0.89 1.03
N ALA A 43 -4.10 -1.16 0.28
CA ALA A 43 -4.80 -2.45 0.31
C ALA A 43 -3.90 -3.60 -0.18
N GLU A 44 -3.24 -3.41 -1.32
CA GLU A 44 -2.30 -4.39 -1.88
C GLU A 44 -1.13 -4.65 -0.96
N SER A 45 -0.59 -3.61 -0.31
CA SER A 45 0.48 -3.76 0.67
C SER A 45 0.06 -4.62 1.87
N LEU A 46 -1.15 -4.43 2.41
CA LEU A 46 -1.68 -5.27 3.49
C LEU A 46 -1.72 -6.75 3.08
N ALA A 47 -2.20 -7.05 1.87
CA ALA A 47 -2.22 -8.41 1.36
C ALA A 47 -0.81 -8.98 1.15
N ILE A 48 0.08 -8.23 0.48
CA ILE A 48 1.44 -8.65 0.19
C ILE A 48 2.22 -8.91 1.48
N VAL A 49 2.22 -7.94 2.39
CA VAL A 49 2.94 -8.06 3.67
C VAL A 49 2.33 -9.15 4.53
N GLY A 50 1.00 -9.29 4.54
CA GLY A 50 0.30 -10.39 5.21
C GLY A 50 0.75 -11.76 4.70
N ALA A 51 0.81 -11.94 3.38
CA ALA A 51 1.25 -13.19 2.75
C ALA A 51 2.70 -13.52 3.09
N ILE A 52 3.61 -12.53 3.01
CA ILE A 52 5.02 -12.74 3.36
C ILE A 52 5.17 -13.04 4.86
N ALA A 53 4.38 -12.38 5.71
CA ALA A 53 4.37 -12.62 7.14
C ALA A 53 3.91 -14.03 7.49
N VAL A 54 2.85 -14.54 6.84
CA VAL A 54 2.39 -15.93 7.00
C VAL A 54 3.50 -16.91 6.63
N ALA A 55 4.16 -16.74 5.47
CA ALA A 55 5.28 -17.59 5.08
C ALA A 55 6.43 -17.55 6.11
N GLY A 56 6.71 -16.37 6.66
CA GLY A 56 7.69 -16.18 7.72
C GLY A 56 7.33 -16.90 9.03
N VAL A 57 6.06 -16.86 9.44
CA VAL A 57 5.55 -17.55 10.64
C VAL A 57 5.64 -19.06 10.48
N VAL A 58 5.23 -19.60 9.32
CA VAL A 58 5.30 -21.04 9.03
C VAL A 58 6.72 -21.57 9.20
N ARG A 59 7.73 -20.77 8.84
CA ARG A 59 9.14 -21.11 9.05
C ARG A 59 9.64 -20.87 10.48
N ALA A 60 9.20 -19.81 11.13
CA ALA A 60 9.68 -19.42 12.46
C ALA A 60 9.05 -20.23 13.60
N ALA A 61 7.81 -20.70 13.44
CA ALA A 61 7.07 -21.41 14.49
C ALA A 61 7.71 -22.76 14.88
N PRO A 62 8.12 -23.63 13.94
CA PRO A 62 8.80 -24.89 14.28
C PRO A 62 10.15 -24.69 14.99
N GLN A 63 10.78 -23.51 14.82
CA GLN A 63 12.06 -23.18 15.44
C GLN A 63 11.92 -22.64 16.88
N GLY A 64 10.70 -22.60 17.44
CA GLY A 64 10.44 -22.03 18.75
C GLY A 64 10.63 -20.50 18.82
N ARG A 65 10.67 -19.83 17.65
CA ARG A 65 10.91 -18.38 17.54
C ARG A 65 9.62 -17.56 17.53
N VAL A 66 8.48 -18.18 17.85
CA VAL A 66 7.18 -17.50 17.91
C VAL A 66 6.61 -17.70 19.30
N ASP A 67 6.53 -16.61 20.07
CA ASP A 67 5.78 -16.61 21.33
C ASP A 67 4.31 -16.31 21.03
N PHE A 68 3.54 -17.37 20.81
CA PHE A 68 2.11 -17.27 20.51
C PHE A 68 1.30 -16.58 21.61
N ARG A 69 1.75 -16.65 22.87
CA ARG A 69 1.07 -15.99 23.98
C ARG A 69 1.23 -14.48 23.88
N SER A 70 2.46 -14.02 23.65
CA SER A 70 2.74 -12.60 23.41
C SER A 70 2.11 -12.11 22.10
N ALA A 71 2.12 -12.92 21.05
CA ALA A 71 1.46 -12.61 19.78
C ALA A 71 -0.05 -12.41 19.98
N ALA A 72 -0.75 -13.36 20.62
CA ALA A 72 -2.19 -13.28 20.82
C ALA A 72 -2.60 -12.07 21.68
N LEU A 73 -1.83 -11.78 22.74
CA LEU A 73 -2.09 -10.63 23.62
C LEU A 73 -1.97 -9.28 22.91
N LEU A 74 -1.13 -9.17 21.87
CA LEU A 74 -0.95 -7.93 21.10
C LEU A 74 -1.83 -7.91 19.84
N ALA A 75 -2.01 -9.06 19.20
CA ALA A 75 -2.77 -9.20 17.96
C ALA A 75 -4.28 -9.06 18.20
N PHE A 76 -4.82 -9.61 19.29
CA PHE A 76 -6.25 -9.52 19.57
C PHE A 76 -6.76 -8.06 19.67
N PRO A 77 -6.17 -7.20 20.54
CA PRO A 77 -6.47 -5.76 20.51
C PRO A 77 -6.04 -5.09 19.20
N GLY A 78 -4.99 -5.62 18.55
CA GLY A 78 -4.54 -5.16 17.24
C GLY A 78 -5.53 -5.36 16.10
N ILE A 79 -6.36 -6.40 16.13
CA ILE A 79 -7.44 -6.62 15.15
C ILE A 79 -8.44 -5.46 15.23
N ALA A 80 -8.88 -5.11 16.45
CA ALA A 80 -9.78 -3.99 16.66
C ALA A 80 -9.14 -2.68 16.16
N GLY A 81 -7.87 -2.44 16.49
CA GLY A 81 -7.12 -1.31 15.98
C GLY A 81 -7.03 -1.27 14.45
N ALA A 82 -6.67 -2.39 13.81
CA ALA A 82 -6.52 -2.49 12.36
C ALA A 82 -7.85 -2.28 11.64
N TYR A 83 -8.93 -2.84 12.19
CA TYR A 83 -10.28 -2.64 11.68
C TYR A 83 -10.74 -1.19 11.79
N LEU A 84 -10.54 -0.57 12.96
CA LEU A 84 -10.84 0.85 13.18
C LEU A 84 -9.99 1.76 12.29
N GLY A 85 -8.73 1.40 12.08
CA GLY A 85 -7.79 2.16 11.26
C GLY A 85 -8.17 2.10 9.79
N ALA A 86 -8.47 0.91 9.27
CA ALA A 86 -8.98 0.73 7.92
C ALA A 86 -10.35 1.41 7.73
N THR A 87 -11.18 1.45 8.77
CA THR A 87 -12.44 2.20 8.71
C THR A 87 -12.20 3.71 8.69
N ALA A 88 -11.29 4.23 9.51
CA ALA A 88 -10.92 5.64 9.51
C ALA A 88 -10.27 6.08 8.19
N ALA A 89 -9.55 5.19 7.51
CA ALA A 89 -8.97 5.42 6.20
C ALA A 89 -10.00 5.82 5.12
N ARG A 90 -11.29 5.48 5.29
CA ARG A 90 -12.34 5.91 4.36
C ARG A 90 -12.50 7.44 4.32
N PHE A 91 -12.30 8.10 5.46
CA PHE A 91 -12.47 9.54 5.60
C PHE A 91 -11.19 10.34 5.33
N ILE A 92 -10.07 9.64 5.16
CA ILE A 92 -8.76 10.26 5.01
C ILE A 92 -8.36 10.23 3.53
N PRO A 93 -7.97 11.37 2.93
CA PRO A 93 -7.43 11.39 1.58
C PRO A 93 -6.15 10.54 1.48
N GLY A 94 -5.97 9.81 0.38
CA GLY A 94 -4.81 8.94 0.18
C GLY A 94 -3.47 9.66 0.36
N ALA A 95 -3.38 10.91 -0.12
CA ALA A 95 -2.20 11.75 0.09
C ALA A 95 -1.89 12.02 1.57
N LEU A 96 -2.90 12.14 2.44
CA LEU A 96 -2.68 12.31 3.88
C LEU A 96 -2.23 10.99 4.53
N GLN A 97 -2.72 9.83 4.06
CA GLN A 97 -2.22 8.52 4.52
C GLN A 97 -0.73 8.35 4.19
N LEU A 98 -0.31 8.79 3.01
CA LEU A 98 1.10 8.77 2.59
C LEU A 98 1.97 9.78 3.34
N LEU A 99 1.43 10.93 3.73
CA LEU A 99 2.16 11.86 4.62
C LEU A 99 2.29 11.27 6.03
N LEU A 100 1.25 10.63 6.56
CA LEU A 100 1.33 9.89 7.83
C LEU A 100 2.38 8.78 7.75
N LEU A 101 2.45 8.06 6.62
CA LEU A 101 3.52 7.11 6.35
C LEU A 101 4.90 7.78 6.37
N ALA A 102 5.07 8.90 5.67
CA ALA A 102 6.35 9.60 5.61
C ALA A 102 6.81 10.11 6.99
N VAL A 103 5.89 10.61 7.81
CA VAL A 103 6.15 10.97 9.22
C VAL A 103 6.61 9.74 9.99
N LEU A 104 5.90 8.63 9.83
CA LEU A 104 6.20 7.38 10.51
C LEU A 104 7.58 6.82 10.12
N MET A 105 7.93 6.88 8.83
CA MET A 105 9.26 6.56 8.31
C MET A 105 10.34 7.47 8.89
N SER A 106 10.07 8.78 8.98
CA SER A 106 11.01 9.76 9.56
C SER A 106 11.28 9.49 11.03
N VAL A 107 10.23 9.17 11.80
CA VAL A 107 10.36 8.75 13.20
C VAL A 107 11.17 7.46 13.29
N ALA A 108 10.85 6.45 12.48
CA ALA A 108 11.58 5.18 12.45
C ALA A 108 13.07 5.38 12.15
N ALA A 109 13.39 6.15 11.11
CA ALA A 109 14.77 6.46 10.74
C ALA A 109 15.51 7.20 11.87
N THR A 110 14.86 8.20 12.48
CA THR A 110 15.45 8.98 13.59
C THR A 110 15.73 8.09 14.80
N LEU A 111 14.81 7.17 15.14
CA LEU A 111 14.99 6.20 16.21
C LEU A 111 16.16 5.25 15.92
N MET A 112 16.32 4.81 14.67
CA MET A 112 17.44 3.96 14.25
C MET A 112 18.80 4.69 14.26
N PHE A 113 18.81 6.02 14.06
CA PHE A 113 20.02 6.83 14.13
C PHE A 113 20.41 7.26 15.56
N ARG A 114 19.43 7.66 16.39
CA ARG A 114 19.68 8.13 17.77
C ARG A 114 20.01 7.00 18.72
N ASN A 115 19.33 5.88 18.58
CA ASN A 115 19.56 4.73 19.41
C ASN A 115 20.00 3.62 18.47
N GLY A 116 21.19 3.06 18.70
CA GLY A 116 21.43 1.71 18.22
C GLY A 116 20.26 0.88 18.76
N MET A 117 19.34 0.48 17.88
CA MET A 117 18.23 -0.44 18.22
C MET A 117 18.83 -1.46 19.18
N PRO A 118 18.35 -1.61 20.43
CA PRO A 118 19.05 -2.36 21.46
C PRO A 118 19.66 -3.62 20.85
N THR A 119 21.00 -3.60 20.73
CA THR A 119 21.72 -4.70 20.11
C THR A 119 21.50 -5.92 20.98
N ALA A 120 21.47 -7.08 20.31
CA ALA A 120 21.12 -8.42 20.78
C ALA A 120 21.72 -8.89 22.13
N ASP A 121 22.57 -8.11 22.78
CA ASP A 121 23.39 -8.52 23.93
C ASP A 121 22.97 -7.89 25.27
N ALA A 122 22.09 -6.88 25.27
CA ALA A 122 21.54 -6.34 26.50
C ALA A 122 20.12 -6.85 26.68
N ILE A 123 19.94 -8.01 27.31
CA ILE A 123 18.85 -8.32 28.27
C ILE A 123 18.99 -9.78 28.74
N VAL A 124 19.25 -9.90 30.04
CA VAL A 124 19.20 -11.09 30.89
C VAL A 124 17.83 -11.80 30.74
N PRO A 125 17.79 -13.14 30.60
CA PRO A 125 16.54 -13.88 30.62
C PRO A 125 15.97 -13.80 32.04
N SER A 126 14.96 -12.98 32.20
CA SER A 126 14.09 -13.08 33.36
C SER A 126 12.69 -13.24 32.81
N GLY A 127 12.28 -14.51 32.70
CA GLY A 127 10.89 -14.86 32.80
C GLY A 127 10.36 -14.26 34.09
N THR A 128 9.76 -13.08 34.01
CA THR A 128 9.04 -12.49 35.12
C THR A 128 7.59 -12.57 34.78
N GLY A 129 6.91 -13.40 35.56
CA GLY A 129 5.55 -13.83 35.33
C GLY A 129 4.60 -12.69 35.03
N LEU A 130 3.47 -13.09 34.46
CA LEU A 130 2.25 -12.31 34.41
C LEU A 130 1.92 -11.84 35.84
N ARG A 131 2.50 -10.72 36.27
CA ARG A 131 1.88 -9.91 37.31
C ARG A 131 0.65 -9.35 36.65
N SER A 132 -0.46 -10.04 36.91
CA SER A 132 -1.86 -9.79 36.58
C SER A 132 -2.37 -8.45 37.11
N SER A 133 -1.58 -7.39 36.95
CA SER A 133 -2.04 -6.04 37.21
C SER A 133 -2.86 -5.61 35.99
N ALA A 134 -4.13 -5.27 36.19
CA ALA A 134 -5.02 -4.77 35.15
C ALA A 134 -4.37 -3.66 34.30
N ARG A 135 -3.47 -2.87 34.91
CA ARG A 135 -2.66 -1.83 34.25
C ARG A 135 -1.72 -2.38 33.17
N ALA A 136 -1.08 -3.53 33.40
CA ALA A 136 -0.19 -4.15 32.42
C ALA A 136 -0.97 -4.68 31.22
N LEU A 137 -2.14 -5.30 31.46
CA LEU A 137 -3.02 -5.77 30.39
C LEU A 137 -3.61 -4.60 29.59
N PHE A 138 -4.00 -3.51 30.25
CA PHE A 138 -4.47 -2.30 29.61
C PHE A 138 -3.39 -1.67 28.71
N LEU A 139 -2.15 -1.56 29.18
CA LEU A 139 -1.04 -1.03 28.38
C LEU A 139 -0.78 -1.87 27.11
N VAL A 140 -0.81 -3.19 27.25
CA VAL A 140 -0.67 -4.14 26.13
C VAL A 140 -1.82 -3.97 25.13
N ALA A 141 -3.06 -3.79 25.62
CA ALA A 141 -4.21 -3.55 24.77
C ALA A 141 -4.11 -2.23 23.99
N VAL A 142 -3.75 -1.12 24.66
CA VAL A 142 -3.55 0.18 24.02
C VAL A 142 -2.46 0.12 22.95
N GLN A 143 -1.37 -0.60 23.20
CA GLN A 143 -0.30 -0.79 22.22
C GLN A 143 -0.72 -1.63 21.03
N GLY A 144 -1.42 -2.74 21.27
CA GLY A 144 -2.00 -3.56 20.22
C GLY A 144 -2.92 -2.74 19.33
N ILE A 145 -3.86 -2.00 19.94
CA ILE A 145 -4.77 -1.09 19.22
C ILE A 145 -3.99 -0.05 18.43
N GLY A 146 -2.98 0.62 19.02
CA GLY A 146 -2.18 1.63 18.34
C GLY A 146 -1.40 1.09 17.14
N LEU A 147 -0.76 -0.06 17.29
CA LEU A 147 -0.07 -0.77 16.20
C LEU A 147 -1.04 -1.22 15.11
N GLY A 148 -2.21 -1.73 15.51
CA GLY A 148 -3.29 -2.10 14.61
C GLY A 148 -3.79 -0.89 13.83
N LEU A 149 -4.10 0.21 14.50
CA LEU A 149 -4.56 1.46 13.89
C LEU A 149 -3.56 1.96 12.85
N ALA A 150 -2.27 2.03 13.21
CA ALA A 150 -1.22 2.42 12.26
C ALA A 150 -1.16 1.47 11.06
N THR A 151 -1.30 0.17 11.28
CA THR A 151 -1.30 -0.85 10.22
C THR A 151 -2.51 -0.68 9.28
N GLY A 152 -3.72 -0.51 9.84
CA GLY A 152 -4.94 -0.36 9.06
C GLY A 152 -5.07 0.99 8.36
N LEU A 153 -4.57 2.08 8.97
CA LEU A 153 -4.62 3.43 8.39
C LEU A 153 -3.63 3.62 7.25
N VAL A 154 -2.42 3.07 7.39
CA VAL A 154 -1.29 3.37 6.52
C VAL A 154 -0.95 2.20 5.59
N GLY A 155 -1.43 0.99 5.89
CA GLY A 155 -1.15 -0.23 5.10
C GLY A 155 0.28 -0.74 5.21
N VAL A 156 1.06 -0.15 6.11
CA VAL A 156 2.36 -0.68 6.49
C VAL A 156 2.10 -1.70 7.56
N GLY A 157 2.40 -2.98 7.30
CA GLY A 157 2.22 -4.08 8.23
C GLY A 157 3.06 -4.01 9.50
N GLY A 158 3.06 -2.89 10.23
CA GLY A 158 3.49 -2.64 11.62
C GLY A 158 4.89 -3.04 12.05
N GLY A 159 5.64 -3.79 11.26
CA GLY A 159 6.72 -4.63 11.76
C GLY A 159 7.87 -3.88 12.41
N PHE A 160 8.27 -2.77 11.79
CA PHE A 160 9.30 -1.91 12.34
C PHE A 160 8.92 -1.27 13.69
N LEU A 161 7.62 -1.17 14.04
CA LEU A 161 7.12 -0.73 15.35
C LEU A 161 6.95 -1.89 16.31
N ILE A 162 6.47 -3.04 15.80
CA ILE A 162 6.15 -4.21 16.61
C ILE A 162 7.41 -4.80 17.23
N VAL A 163 8.52 -4.88 16.49
CA VAL A 163 9.76 -5.46 17.00
C VAL A 163 10.32 -4.67 18.19
N PRO A 164 10.52 -3.34 18.12
CA PRO A 164 10.93 -2.55 19.28
C PRO A 164 9.98 -2.69 20.48
N VAL A 165 8.67 -2.72 20.27
CA VAL A 165 7.68 -2.92 21.34
C VAL A 165 7.88 -4.27 22.03
N LEU A 166 8.05 -5.35 21.25
CA LEU A 166 8.28 -6.69 21.79
C LEU A 166 9.62 -6.82 22.52
N VAL A 167 10.69 -6.22 22.00
CA VAL A 167 12.02 -6.30 22.62
C VAL A 167 12.08 -5.45 23.90
N LEU A 168 11.60 -4.21 23.85
CA LEU A 168 11.71 -3.28 24.99
C LEU A 168 10.73 -3.61 26.12
N LEU A 169 9.48 -3.97 25.78
CA LEU A 169 8.44 -4.15 26.79
C LEU A 169 8.22 -5.60 27.18
N ARG A 170 8.34 -6.52 26.23
CA ARG A 170 8.15 -7.96 26.49
C ARG A 170 9.48 -8.69 26.71
N ARG A 171 10.61 -8.00 26.57
CA ARG A 171 11.96 -8.54 26.80
C ARG A 171 12.21 -9.84 26.02
N LEU A 172 11.55 -9.98 24.87
CA LEU A 172 11.71 -11.16 24.04
C LEU A 172 13.11 -11.12 23.38
N PRO A 173 13.80 -12.27 23.29
CA PRO A 173 15.04 -12.33 22.54
C PRO A 173 14.76 -11.95 21.08
N MET A 174 15.69 -11.27 20.43
CA MET A 174 15.47 -10.63 19.14
C MET A 174 14.90 -11.58 18.08
N ALA A 175 15.43 -12.81 18.01
CA ALA A 175 14.93 -13.84 17.09
C ALA A 175 13.46 -14.19 17.34
N SER A 176 13.05 -14.28 18.61
CA SER A 176 11.66 -14.54 18.98
C SER A 176 10.76 -13.32 18.79
N ALA A 177 11.28 -12.11 19.01
CA ALA A 177 10.54 -10.87 18.74
C ALA A 177 10.24 -10.71 17.25
N VAL A 178 11.19 -11.03 16.37
CA VAL A 178 10.98 -11.01 14.91
C VAL A 178 9.91 -12.03 14.51
N GLY A 179 10.02 -13.29 14.95
CA GLY A 179 9.02 -14.32 14.62
C GLY A 179 7.62 -14.00 15.17
N THR A 180 7.55 -13.52 16.42
CA THR A 180 6.29 -13.08 17.06
C THR A 180 5.69 -11.87 16.35
N SER A 181 6.52 -10.94 15.86
CA SER A 181 6.04 -9.81 15.07
C SER A 181 5.39 -10.25 13.78
N LEU A 182 5.97 -11.22 13.06
CA LEU A 182 5.39 -11.76 11.82
C LEU A 182 4.00 -12.37 12.07
N ALA A 183 3.78 -13.02 13.21
CA ALA A 183 2.46 -13.53 13.58
C ALA A 183 1.44 -12.41 13.80
N ILE A 184 1.81 -11.36 14.52
CA ILE A 184 0.95 -10.19 14.76
C ILE A 184 0.62 -9.49 13.43
N ILE A 185 1.60 -9.36 12.54
CA ILE A 185 1.45 -8.72 11.24
C ILE A 185 0.51 -9.51 10.35
N ALA A 186 0.66 -10.84 10.29
CA ALA A 186 -0.23 -11.70 9.51
C ALA A 186 -1.69 -11.49 9.94
N VAL A 187 -1.95 -11.51 11.24
CA VAL A 187 -3.30 -11.33 11.80
C VAL A 187 -3.86 -9.92 11.55
N ASN A 188 -3.09 -8.87 11.89
CA ASN A 188 -3.55 -7.49 11.72
C ASN A 188 -3.70 -7.11 10.24
N SER A 189 -2.83 -7.62 9.37
CA SER A 189 -2.91 -7.34 7.93
C SER A 189 -4.09 -8.07 7.29
N ALA A 190 -4.40 -9.29 7.72
CA ALA A 190 -5.61 -9.98 7.30
C ALA A 190 -6.87 -9.21 7.71
N ALA A 191 -6.94 -8.74 8.97
CA ALA A 191 -8.06 -7.93 9.45
C ALA A 191 -8.19 -6.58 8.71
N GLY A 192 -7.06 -5.91 8.49
CA GLY A 192 -6.99 -4.64 7.74
C GLY A 192 -7.40 -4.83 6.28
N PHE A 193 -6.84 -5.82 5.58
CA PHE A 193 -7.15 -6.12 4.19
C PHE A 193 -8.62 -6.49 3.99
N TRP A 194 -9.17 -7.33 4.89
CA TRP A 194 -10.58 -7.70 4.86
C TRP A 194 -11.48 -6.46 4.88
N LYS A 195 -11.19 -5.51 5.78
CA LYS A 195 -11.98 -4.27 5.84
C LYS A 195 -11.72 -3.34 4.67
N TYR A 196 -10.49 -3.29 4.17
CA TYR A 196 -10.09 -2.45 3.05
C TYR A 196 -10.81 -2.84 1.74
N HIS A 197 -11.13 -4.13 1.57
CA HIS A 197 -11.94 -4.60 0.45
C HIS A 197 -13.34 -3.94 0.40
N ASP A 198 -13.94 -3.65 1.55
CA ASP A 198 -15.21 -2.88 1.60
C ASP A 198 -14.98 -1.41 1.27
N VAL A 199 -13.86 -0.82 1.74
CA VAL A 199 -13.52 0.59 1.53
C VAL A 199 -13.26 0.90 0.05
N LEU A 200 -12.63 -0.03 -0.69
CA LEU A 200 -12.38 0.12 -2.14
C LEU A 200 -13.67 0.07 -2.96
N ARG A 201 -14.70 -0.65 -2.52
CA ARG A 201 -15.98 -0.74 -3.24
C ARG A 201 -16.79 0.55 -3.16
N GLU A 202 -16.57 1.35 -2.14
CA GLU A 202 -17.28 2.60 -1.88
C GLU A 202 -16.60 3.82 -2.56
N HIS A 203 -15.31 3.70 -2.91
CA HIS A 203 -14.54 4.79 -3.52
C HIS A 203 -14.35 4.58 -5.02
N VAL A 204 -14.71 5.61 -5.80
CA VAL A 204 -14.41 5.69 -7.23
C VAL A 204 -13.01 6.30 -7.39
N GLY A 205 -12.17 5.66 -8.20
CA GLY A 205 -10.82 6.16 -8.49
C GLY A 205 -10.84 7.44 -9.32
N ALA A 206 -9.68 8.09 -9.45
CA ALA A 206 -9.53 9.32 -10.25
C ALA A 206 -10.00 9.16 -11.72
N ASP A 207 -10.02 7.93 -12.23
CA ASP A 207 -10.40 7.59 -13.61
C ASP A 207 -11.90 7.23 -13.78
N GLY A 208 -12.73 7.40 -12.75
CA GLY A 208 -14.17 7.10 -12.82
C GLY A 208 -14.55 5.61 -12.75
N HIS A 209 -13.55 4.72 -12.70
CA HIS A 209 -13.73 3.28 -12.51
C HIS A 209 -13.60 2.87 -11.05
N LEU A 210 -14.26 1.75 -10.69
CA LEU A 210 -14.10 1.11 -9.39
C LEU A 210 -12.63 0.71 -9.21
N LEU A 211 -12.02 1.15 -8.10
CA LEU A 211 -10.66 0.77 -7.73
C LEU A 211 -10.62 -0.75 -7.51
N ARG A 212 -9.95 -1.48 -8.40
CA ARG A 212 -9.78 -2.93 -8.29
C ARG A 212 -8.36 -3.25 -7.89
N VAL A 213 -8.24 -4.16 -6.95
CA VAL A 213 -6.97 -4.77 -6.54
C VAL A 213 -6.44 -5.61 -7.70
N ASP A 214 -5.18 -5.41 -8.07
CA ASP A 214 -4.53 -6.27 -9.04
C ASP A 214 -3.97 -7.51 -8.34
N TRP A 215 -4.72 -8.61 -8.42
CA TRP A 215 -4.34 -9.90 -7.85
C TRP A 215 -3.04 -10.46 -8.43
N MET A 216 -2.69 -10.13 -9.67
CA MET A 216 -1.43 -10.55 -10.28
C MET A 216 -0.26 -9.82 -9.63
N ILE A 217 -0.38 -8.52 -9.38
CA ILE A 217 0.64 -7.75 -8.68
C ILE A 217 0.82 -8.25 -7.25
N ILE A 218 -0.27 -8.50 -6.51
CA ILE A 218 -0.18 -9.11 -5.17
C ILE A 218 0.56 -10.45 -5.23
N ALA A 219 0.18 -11.34 -6.16
CA ALA A 219 0.79 -12.66 -6.28
C ALA A 219 2.29 -12.57 -6.59
N VAL A 220 2.67 -11.74 -7.56
CA VAL A 220 4.08 -11.55 -7.97
C VAL A 220 4.89 -10.92 -6.82
N PHE A 221 4.41 -9.83 -6.22
CA PHE A 221 5.10 -9.18 -5.11
C PHE A 221 5.19 -10.09 -3.89
N SER A 222 4.16 -10.89 -3.60
CA SER A 222 4.20 -11.85 -2.50
C SER A 222 5.18 -12.99 -2.79
N ALA A 223 5.19 -13.55 -4.00
CA ALA A 223 6.12 -14.62 -4.37
C ALA A 223 7.58 -14.16 -4.34
N VAL A 224 7.87 -13.03 -4.99
CA VAL A 224 9.19 -12.40 -4.98
C VAL A 224 9.57 -11.95 -3.57
N GLY A 225 8.61 -11.41 -2.81
CA GLY A 225 8.80 -10.98 -1.43
C GLY A 225 9.14 -12.15 -0.50
N VAL A 226 8.46 -13.29 -0.62
CA VAL A 226 8.74 -14.51 0.13
C VAL A 226 10.13 -15.04 -0.24
N ALA A 227 10.44 -15.16 -1.53
CA ALA A 227 11.76 -15.60 -1.99
C ALA A 227 12.88 -14.66 -1.49
N GLY A 228 12.69 -13.35 -1.64
CA GLY A 228 13.60 -12.32 -1.15
C GLY A 228 13.76 -12.35 0.37
N SER A 229 12.69 -12.64 1.12
CA SER A 229 12.74 -12.74 2.58
C SER A 229 13.53 -13.96 3.04
N LEU A 230 13.46 -15.07 2.30
CA LEU A 230 14.26 -16.27 2.55
C LEU A 230 15.74 -16.00 2.33
N VAL A 231 16.09 -15.40 1.18
CA VAL A 231 17.47 -15.01 0.84
C VAL A 231 17.99 -13.98 1.84
N GLY A 232 17.19 -12.96 2.17
CA GLY A 232 17.54 -11.93 3.12
C GLY A 232 17.78 -12.49 4.52
N ASN A 233 16.97 -13.45 4.99
CA ASN A 233 17.15 -14.09 6.30
C ASN A 233 18.44 -14.93 6.36
N LEU A 234 18.79 -15.61 5.25
CA LEU A 234 20.06 -16.33 5.12
C LEU A 234 21.26 -15.36 5.16
N LEU A 235 21.13 -14.21 4.51
CA LEU A 235 22.19 -13.20 4.42
C LEU A 235 22.30 -12.35 5.70
N ALA A 236 21.21 -12.19 6.45
CA ALA A 236 21.16 -11.46 7.72
C ALA A 236 22.12 -12.04 8.75
N GLY A 237 22.35 -13.36 8.75
CA GLY A 237 23.31 -14.02 9.62
C GLY A 237 24.79 -13.69 9.30
N ARG A 238 25.07 -13.09 8.13
CA ARG A 238 26.44 -12.76 7.68
C ARG A 238 26.76 -11.27 7.69
N ILE A 239 25.75 -10.42 7.84
CA ILE A 239 25.90 -8.96 7.80
C ILE A 239 25.79 -8.40 9.22
N ARG A 240 26.70 -7.51 9.60
CA ARG A 240 26.63 -6.80 10.88
C ARG A 240 25.31 -6.03 10.99
N GLN A 241 24.57 -6.28 12.07
CA GLN A 241 23.24 -5.70 12.29
C GLN A 241 23.26 -4.16 12.23
N ASP A 242 24.34 -3.52 12.70
CA ASP A 242 24.47 -2.06 12.71
C ASP A 242 24.54 -1.45 11.30
N VAL A 243 25.24 -2.11 10.38
CA VAL A 243 25.39 -1.65 8.99
C VAL A 243 24.05 -1.72 8.28
N LEU A 244 23.36 -2.85 8.46
CA LEU A 244 22.05 -3.07 7.88
C LEU A 244 21.01 -2.04 8.37
N LYS A 245 21.01 -1.76 9.69
CA LYS A 245 20.17 -0.72 10.28
C LYS A 245 20.44 0.65 9.67
N ARG A 246 21.72 1.02 9.51
CA ARG A 246 22.13 2.33 8.98
C ARG A 246 21.75 2.51 7.50
N VAL A 247 21.93 1.46 6.69
CA VAL A 247 21.51 1.45 5.27
C VAL A 247 19.99 1.60 5.17
N PHE A 248 19.23 0.86 5.97
CA PHE A 248 17.78 0.95 5.97
C PHE A 248 17.26 2.29 6.45
N ALA A 249 17.84 2.84 7.53
CA ALA A 249 17.49 4.17 8.04
C ALA A 249 17.74 5.24 6.97
N ALA A 250 18.87 5.19 6.25
CA ALA A 250 19.14 6.10 5.13
C ALA A 250 18.08 5.95 4.02
N PHE A 251 17.70 4.72 3.67
CA PHE A 251 16.67 4.48 2.67
C PHE A 251 15.29 5.02 3.10
N LEU A 252 14.92 4.86 4.38
CA LEU A 252 13.69 5.44 4.92
C LEU A 252 13.68 6.97 4.86
N VAL A 253 14.80 7.64 5.15
CA VAL A 253 14.90 9.10 5.02
C VAL A 253 14.69 9.53 3.57
N ILE A 254 15.32 8.84 2.62
CA ILE A 254 15.17 9.13 1.19
C ILE A 254 13.71 8.98 0.75
N MET A 255 13.07 7.86 1.11
CA MET A 255 11.66 7.61 0.75
C MET A 255 10.71 8.59 1.44
N ALA A 256 10.92 8.89 2.72
CA ALA A 256 10.11 9.86 3.46
C ALA A 256 10.22 11.26 2.82
N ALA A 257 11.45 11.71 2.50
CA ALA A 257 11.66 12.99 1.82
C ALA A 257 10.99 13.01 0.45
N TYR A 258 11.14 11.95 -0.35
CA TYR A 258 10.50 11.84 -1.66
C TYR A 258 8.97 11.90 -1.57
N MET A 259 8.39 11.19 -0.61
CA MET A 259 6.95 11.22 -0.37
C MET A 259 6.48 12.61 0.05
N ILE A 260 7.15 13.25 1.01
CA ILE A 260 6.82 14.62 1.42
C ILE A 260 6.87 15.57 0.22
N ILE A 261 7.92 15.53 -0.60
CA ILE A 261 8.06 16.41 -1.78
C ILE A 261 6.95 16.14 -2.80
N ARG A 262 6.58 14.87 -3.03
CA ARG A 262 5.58 14.50 -4.04
C ARG A 262 4.15 14.70 -3.58
N GLN A 263 3.85 14.51 -2.29
CA GLN A 263 2.51 14.63 -1.74
C GLN A 263 2.21 16.02 -1.15
N ALA A 264 3.18 16.74 -0.59
CA ALA A 264 2.93 18.07 0.01
C ALA A 264 2.20 19.05 -0.94
N PRO A 265 2.55 19.16 -2.24
CA PRO A 265 1.84 20.06 -3.15
C PRO A 265 0.37 19.70 -3.40
N ARG A 266 -0.03 18.44 -3.18
CA ARG A 266 -1.43 17.98 -3.33
C ARG A 266 -2.27 18.26 -2.08
N VAL A 267 -1.64 18.29 -0.90
CA VAL A 267 -2.33 18.42 0.39
C VAL A 267 -2.30 19.85 0.91
N PHE A 268 -1.23 20.61 0.62
CA PHE A 268 -1.04 21.99 1.08
C PHE A 268 -2.17 22.93 0.62
N PRO A 269 -2.65 22.90 -0.65
CA PRO A 269 -3.77 23.71 -1.09
C PRO A 269 -5.10 23.31 -0.43
N ALA A 270 -5.31 22.01 -0.21
CA ALA A 270 -6.54 21.46 0.37
C ALA A 270 -6.72 21.77 1.87
N ILE A 271 -5.61 21.92 2.62
CA ILE A 271 -5.64 22.23 4.05
C ILE A 271 -5.57 23.75 4.31
N PHE A 272 -4.79 24.49 3.52
CA PHE A 272 -4.52 25.92 3.77
C PHE A 272 -5.17 26.88 2.76
N GLY A 273 -6.07 26.38 1.89
CA GLY A 273 -6.83 27.22 0.94
C GLY A 273 -5.98 27.85 -0.17
N GLY A 274 -4.86 27.22 -0.55
CA GLY A 274 -4.03 27.66 -1.67
C GLY A 274 -4.67 27.33 -3.03
N PRO A 275 -4.28 28.01 -4.12
CA PRO A 275 -4.77 27.67 -5.45
C PRO A 275 -4.39 26.23 -5.79
N SER A 276 -5.39 25.41 -6.10
CA SER A 276 -5.20 24.04 -6.60
C SER A 276 -4.25 24.08 -7.80
N PRO A 277 -3.18 23.28 -7.85
CA PRO A 277 -2.33 23.21 -9.02
C PRO A 277 -3.15 22.63 -10.18
N ILE A 278 -3.66 23.54 -11.03
CA ILE A 278 -4.24 23.35 -12.36
C ILE A 278 -4.97 22.01 -12.52
N ALA A 279 -6.28 22.01 -12.24
CA ALA A 279 -7.16 21.11 -12.94
C ALA A 279 -7.00 21.40 -14.43
N GLN A 280 -6.35 20.50 -15.18
CA GLN A 280 -6.48 20.54 -16.63
C GLN A 280 -7.98 20.41 -16.92
N PRO A 281 -8.61 21.38 -17.61
CA PRO A 281 -10.01 21.25 -17.96
C PRO A 281 -10.16 20.00 -18.82
N ALA A 282 -10.98 19.07 -18.34
CA ALA A 282 -11.49 17.93 -19.11
C ALA A 282 -12.21 18.49 -20.34
N GLY A 283 -11.50 18.57 -21.48
CA GLY A 283 -12.04 19.15 -22.70
C GLY A 283 -11.04 19.74 -23.70
N SER A 284 -9.73 19.79 -23.41
CA SER A 284 -8.74 20.35 -24.37
C SER A 284 -8.00 19.30 -25.21
N ASN A 285 -8.59 18.13 -25.44
CA ASN A 285 -8.13 17.22 -26.50
C ASN A 285 -8.64 17.68 -27.89
N ARG A 286 -8.61 18.99 -28.14
CA ARG A 286 -8.50 19.48 -29.52
C ARG A 286 -7.01 19.40 -29.80
N GLY A 287 -6.63 18.60 -30.81
CA GLY A 287 -5.30 18.69 -31.38
C GLY A 287 -4.98 20.14 -31.75
N PRO A 288 -3.71 20.49 -32.07
CA PRO A 288 -3.37 21.84 -32.49
C PRO A 288 -4.37 22.30 -33.55
N ASP A 289 -5.09 23.39 -33.27
CA ASP A 289 -6.05 24.03 -34.18
C ASP A 289 -5.26 24.56 -35.38
N TRP A 290 -4.90 23.66 -36.30
CA TRP A 290 -4.38 24.00 -37.60
C TRP A 290 -5.59 24.32 -38.46
N GLU A 291 -6.04 25.57 -38.47
CA GLU A 291 -6.82 26.05 -39.61
C GLU A 291 -5.83 26.22 -40.78
N PRO A 292 -6.00 25.50 -41.90
CA PRO A 292 -5.16 25.73 -43.06
C PRO A 292 -5.38 27.16 -43.55
N SER A 293 -4.28 27.92 -43.67
CA SER A 293 -4.30 29.27 -44.23
C SER A 293 -5.02 29.31 -45.59
N PRO A 294 -5.65 30.44 -45.98
CA PRO A 294 -6.38 30.56 -47.25
C PRO A 294 -5.58 30.16 -48.50
N ARG A 295 -4.24 30.21 -48.44
CA ARG A 295 -3.33 29.75 -49.51
C ARG A 295 -3.24 28.23 -49.66
N ALA A 296 -3.57 27.45 -48.63
CA ALA A 296 -3.57 25.99 -48.69
C ALA A 296 -4.84 25.44 -49.36
N LYS A 297 -5.98 26.14 -49.22
CA LYS A 297 -7.24 25.76 -49.90
C LYS A 297 -7.19 25.96 -51.41
N SER A 298 -6.36 26.88 -51.93
CA SER A 298 -6.20 27.10 -53.38
C SER A 298 -5.30 26.08 -54.09
N LEU A 299 -4.59 25.22 -53.34
CA LEU A 299 -3.73 24.17 -53.91
C LEU A 299 -4.44 22.81 -54.01
N ILE A 300 -5.56 22.65 -53.30
CA ILE A 300 -6.43 21.47 -53.41
C ILE A 300 -7.63 21.90 -54.26
N GLY A 301 -7.36 22.13 -55.54
CA GLY A 301 -8.39 22.41 -56.53
C GLY A 301 -9.20 21.15 -56.82
N GLY A 302 -10.51 21.31 -56.94
CA GLY A 302 -11.43 20.25 -57.34
C GLY A 302 -12.88 20.61 -57.01
N ASP A 303 -13.42 21.59 -57.71
CA ASP A 303 -14.85 21.88 -57.77
C ASP A 303 -15.63 20.66 -58.26
N GLU A 304 -16.77 20.34 -57.63
CA GLU A 304 -18.03 20.21 -58.37
C GLU A 304 -19.25 20.33 -57.41
N PRO A 305 -20.26 21.15 -57.76
CA PRO A 305 -21.48 21.29 -56.98
C PRO A 305 -22.50 20.19 -57.34
N VAL A 306 -23.11 19.56 -56.33
CA VAL A 306 -24.19 18.58 -56.50
C VAL A 306 -25.42 19.29 -57.11
N GLY A 307 -25.60 19.10 -58.41
CA GLY A 307 -26.73 19.55 -59.20
C GLY A 307 -27.96 18.65 -59.07
N ASN A 308 -29.07 19.28 -58.70
CA ASN A 308 -30.44 18.79 -58.71
C ASN A 308 -30.94 18.47 -60.14
N ARG A 309 -31.77 17.42 -60.35
CA ARG A 309 -32.93 17.34 -61.30
C ARG A 309 -33.61 15.94 -61.35
N PRO A 310 -34.86 15.81 -61.86
CA PRO A 310 -35.94 15.01 -61.26
C PRO A 310 -36.61 13.93 -62.16
N GLY A 311 -37.40 13.04 -61.56
CA GLY A 311 -38.69 12.53 -62.08
C GLY A 311 -38.73 11.32 -63.02
N GLN A 312 -39.74 10.45 -62.79
CA GLN A 312 -40.30 9.36 -63.64
C GLN A 312 -39.56 8.00 -63.59
N THR A 313 -40.16 6.81 -63.44
CA THR A 313 -41.55 6.31 -63.51
C THR A 313 -41.56 4.85 -62.99
N GLY A 314 -42.67 4.38 -62.39
CA GLY A 314 -42.94 2.95 -62.14
C GLY A 314 -43.21 2.14 -63.43
N PRO A 315 -43.83 0.93 -63.42
CA PRO A 315 -44.77 0.41 -62.40
C PRO A 315 -44.70 -1.12 -62.09
N GLY A 316 -45.54 -1.56 -61.13
CA GLY A 316 -46.03 -2.94 -60.94
C GLY A 316 -45.58 -3.57 -59.61
N GLY A 317 -46.44 -4.03 -58.68
CA GLY A 317 -47.87 -4.23 -58.64
C GLY A 317 -48.18 -5.41 -57.70
N SER A 318 -49.22 -5.28 -56.87
CA SER A 318 -49.86 -6.32 -56.03
C SER A 318 -49.09 -6.72 -54.75
N GLY A 319 -49.65 -6.76 -53.53
CA GLY A 319 -51.03 -6.64 -53.03
C GLY A 319 -51.12 -7.24 -51.62
N ALA A 320 -52.13 -6.80 -50.84
CA ALA A 320 -52.74 -7.44 -49.65
C ALA A 320 -51.88 -7.54 -48.35
N SER A 321 -52.16 -6.84 -47.24
CA SER A 321 -53.30 -6.85 -46.30
C SER A 321 -53.30 -7.98 -45.25
N HIS A 322 -52.97 -7.64 -43.99
CA HIS A 322 -53.45 -8.21 -42.70
C HIS A 322 -52.71 -7.45 -41.57
N ASP A 323 -53.32 -6.67 -40.66
CA ASP A 323 -54.27 -7.04 -39.58
C ASP A 323 -53.73 -8.26 -38.79
N SER A 324 -53.58 -8.30 -37.48
CA SER A 324 -54.05 -7.50 -36.35
C SER A 324 -53.33 -8.02 -35.07
N ASP A 325 -53.44 -7.26 -33.98
CA ASP A 325 -53.54 -7.68 -32.56
C ASP A 325 -52.50 -8.61 -31.88
N HIS A 326 -52.06 -8.15 -30.70
CA HIS A 326 -52.17 -8.79 -29.36
C HIS A 326 -51.14 -8.10 -28.44
N GLU A 327 -51.61 -7.18 -27.59
CA GLU A 327 -51.82 -7.35 -26.12
C GLU A 327 -50.54 -7.17 -25.29
#